data_AF-F3FGG1-F1
#
_entry.id   AF-F3FGG1-F1
#
_cell.length_a   1.000
_cell.length_b   1.000
_cell.length_c   1.000
_cell.angle_alpha   90.00
_cell.angle_beta   90.00
_cell.angle_gamma   90.00
#
_symmetry.space_group_name_H-M   'P 1'
#
loop_
_entity.id
_entity.type
_entity.pdbx_description
1 polymer ?
#
loop_
_entity_poly.entity_id
_entity_poly.type
_entity_poly.pdbx_seq_one_letter_code
_entity_poly.pdbx_strand_id
1 'polypeptide(L)' 'AKMNLAANAVGERYKCLSLTLEMPFKDHDNAPDPVTGWSGKRSAQLAGEILTVLSEMVKELR' A
#
# COMPACT_ATOMS: atom_id res chain seq x y z
N ALA A 1 -0.20 -3.62 -20.61
CA ALA A 1 -0.91 -3.35 -19.33
C ALA A 1 -2.04 -2.34 -19.57
N LYS A 2 -3.11 -2.37 -18.76
CA LYS A 2 -4.23 -1.42 -18.89
C LYS A 2 -3.83 -0.05 -18.34
N MET A 3 -3.59 0.92 -19.22
CA MET A 3 -3.09 2.27 -18.86
C MET A 3 -4.14 3.21 -18.28
N ASN A 4 -5.39 2.77 -18.15
CA ASN A 4 -6.43 3.51 -17.43
C ASN A 4 -6.32 3.36 -15.90
N LEU A 5 -5.51 2.41 -15.41
CA LEU A 5 -5.19 2.29 -14.00
C LEU A 5 -3.98 3.18 -13.67
N ALA A 6 -4.12 4.05 -12.67
CA ALA A 6 -3.10 5.04 -12.31
C ALA A 6 -1.71 4.41 -12.06
N ALA A 7 -1.63 3.32 -11.29
CA ALA A 7 -0.36 2.65 -11.00
C ALA A 7 0.35 2.15 -12.28
N ASN A 8 -0.40 1.59 -13.24
CA ASN A 8 0.16 1.16 -14.51
C ASN A 8 0.64 2.35 -15.35
N ALA A 9 -0.18 3.40 -15.44
CA ALA A 9 0.14 4.60 -16.21
C ALA A 9 1.40 5.30 -15.71
N VAL A 10 1.52 5.47 -14.39
CA VAL A 10 2.67 6.09 -13.73
C VAL A 10 3.91 5.20 -13.87
N GLY A 11 3.79 3.91 -13.54
CA GLY A 11 4.91 2.96 -13.62
C GLY A 11 5.50 2.87 -15.04
N GLU A 12 4.64 2.82 -16.06
CA GLU A 12 5.09 2.77 -17.45
C GLU A 12 5.73 4.09 -17.91
N ARG A 13 5.13 5.24 -17.57
CA ARG A 13 5.64 6.56 -17.96
C ARG A 13 6.99 6.89 -17.33
N TYR A 14 7.17 6.57 -16.05
CA TYR A 14 8.37 6.96 -15.28
C TYR A 14 9.36 5.82 -15.05
N LYS A 15 9.04 4.61 -15.54
CA LYS A 15 9.88 3.41 -15.39
C LYS A 15 10.29 3.20 -13.93
N CYS A 16 9.31 3.19 -13.05
CA CYS A 16 9.49 3.10 -11.60
C CYS A 16 8.55 2.07 -10.98
N LEU A 17 8.88 1.66 -9.76
CA LEU A 17 7.94 0.91 -8.91
C LEU A 17 6.70 1.78 -8.65
N SER A 18 5.52 1.26 -8.99
CA SER A 18 4.24 1.95 -8.80
C SER A 18 3.16 0.92 -8.47
N LEU A 19 2.43 1.15 -7.38
CA LEU A 19 1.48 0.18 -6.80
C LEU A 19 0.20 0.89 -6.39
N THR A 20 -0.92 0.15 -6.43
CA THR A 20 -2.15 0.52 -5.73
C THR A 20 -2.18 -0.24 -4.41
N LEU A 21 -2.30 0.49 -3.30
CA LEU A 21 -2.45 -0.10 -1.97
C LEU A 21 -3.93 -0.20 -1.63
N GLU A 22 -4.40 -1.41 -1.36
CA GLU A 22 -5.79 -1.68 -1.00
C GLU A 22 -5.90 -2.02 0.49
N MET A 23 -6.97 -1.54 1.14
CA MET A 23 -7.29 -1.84 2.54
C MET A 23 -8.72 -2.37 2.63
N PRO A 24 -9.01 -3.34 3.52
CA PRO A 24 -10.33 -3.93 3.60
C PRO A 24 -11.35 -2.97 4.22
N PHE A 25 -12.57 -2.96 3.70
CA PHE A 25 -13.72 -2.30 4.35
C PHE A 25 -14.22 -3.05 5.59
N LYS A 26 -14.02 -4.38 5.63
CA LYS A 26 -14.44 -5.23 6.75
C LYS A 26 -13.32 -5.31 7.77
N ASP A 27 -12.50 -6.35 7.67
CA ASP A 27 -11.37 -6.60 8.54
C ASP A 27 -10.26 -7.27 7.74
N HIS A 28 -9.06 -7.31 8.34
CA HIS A 28 -7.98 -8.16 7.90
C HIS A 28 -8.09 -9.53 8.57
N ASP A 29 -8.63 -10.51 7.85
CA ASP A 29 -8.94 -11.85 8.39
C ASP A 29 -7.76 -12.57 9.05
N ASN A 30 -6.52 -12.27 8.66
CA ASN A 30 -5.32 -12.88 9.25
C ASN A 30 -4.90 -12.26 10.59
N ALA A 31 -5.43 -11.07 10.91
CA ALA A 31 -5.28 -10.44 12.23
C ALA A 31 -6.56 -9.67 12.55
N PRO A 32 -7.66 -10.38 12.89
CA PRO A 32 -8.96 -9.76 13.06
C PRO A 32 -9.02 -8.95 14.36
N ASP A 33 -9.76 -7.85 14.32
CA ASP A 33 -10.19 -7.10 15.49
C ASP A 33 -11.73 -7.14 15.56
N PRO A 34 -12.32 -7.95 16.45
CA PRO A 34 -13.78 -8.10 16.51
C PRO A 34 -14.52 -6.86 17.00
N VAL A 35 -13.82 -5.87 17.59
CA VAL A 35 -14.45 -4.65 18.10
C VAL A 35 -14.54 -3.60 17.00
N THR A 36 -13.45 -3.40 16.25
CA THR A 36 -13.36 -2.29 15.28
C THR A 36 -13.23 -2.71 13.82
N GLY A 37 -12.92 -3.99 13.56
CA GLY A 37 -12.52 -4.46 12.24
C GLY A 37 -11.27 -3.76 11.73
N TRP A 38 -11.21 -3.51 10.43
CA TRP A 38 -10.26 -2.56 9.88
C TRP A 38 -10.73 -1.15 10.22
N SER A 39 -9.80 -0.32 10.68
CA SER A 39 -10.13 1.00 11.22
C SER A 39 -9.10 2.05 10.81
N GLY A 40 -9.45 3.33 10.95
CA GLY A 40 -8.53 4.44 10.65
C GLY A 40 -7.21 4.37 11.43
N LYS A 41 -7.25 3.87 12.68
CA LYS A 41 -6.04 3.63 13.49
C LYS A 41 -5.13 2.60 12.83
N ARG A 42 -5.69 1.50 12.31
CA ARG A 42 -4.94 0.44 11.62
C ARG A 42 -4.41 0.90 10.27
N SER A 43 -5.18 1.72 9.54
CA SER A 43 -4.70 2.39 8.33
C SER A 43 -3.49 3.29 8.60
N ALA A 44 -3.55 4.10 9.66
CA ALA A 44 -2.43 4.98 10.06
C ALA A 44 -1.20 4.18 10.48
N GLN A 45 -1.39 3.08 11.22
CA GLN A 45 -0.29 2.17 11.56
C GLN A 45 0.34 1.55 10.31
N LEU A 46 -0.48 1.03 9.38
CA LEU A 46 0.02 0.47 8.11
C LEU A 46 0.82 1.49 7.31
N ALA A 47 0.39 2.75 7.27
CA ALA A 47 1.14 3.82 6.62
C ALA A 47 2.52 4.03 7.26
N GLY A 48 2.62 3.92 8.59
CA GLY A 48 3.91 3.93 9.31
C GLY A 48 4.81 2.77 8.91
N GLU A 49 4.27 1.55 8.84
CA GLU A 49 5.03 0.36 8.41
C GLU A 49 5.50 0.47 6.95
N ILE A 50 4.71 1.08 6.08
CA ILE A 50 5.11 1.33 4.68
C ILE A 50 6.32 2.25 4.61
N LEU A 51 6.41 3.26 5.48
CA LEU A 51 7.59 4.15 5.52
C LEU A 51 8.86 3.38 5.91
N THR A 52 8.76 2.41 6.82
CA THR A 52 9.87 1.51 7.16
C THR A 52 10.33 0.73 5.93
N VAL A 53 9.40 0.07 5.23
CA VAL A 53 9.71 -0.70 4.00
C VAL A 53 10.33 0.20 2.92
N LEU A 54 9.76 1.39 2.68
CA LEU A 54 10.31 2.34 1.71
C LEU A 54 11.71 2.81 2.10
N SER A 55 11.99 3.02 3.39
CA SER A 55 13.32 3.37 3.89
C SER A 55 14.35 2.27 3.64
N GLU A 56 13.94 1.00 3.69
CA GLU A 56 14.82 -0.14 3.37
C GLU A 56 15.09 -0.22 1.87
N MET A 57 14.05 -0.02 1.05
CA MET A 57 14.12 -0.11 -0.41
C MET A 57 14.78 1.09 -1.08
N VAL A 58 14.89 2.24 -0.41
CA VAL A 58 15.28 3.52 -1.04
C VAL A 58 16.60 3.45 -1.82
N LYS A 59 17.54 2.59 -1.38
CA LYS A 59 18.85 2.40 -2.02
C LYS A 59 18.80 1.58 -3.31
N GLU A 60 17.70 0.89 -3.58
CA GLU A 60 17.53 0.01 -4.75
C GLU A 60 16.65 0.65 -5.83
N LEU A 61 15.86 1.68 -5.48
CA LEU A 61 14.85 2.24 -6.37
C LEU A 61 15.43 3.12 -7.49
N ARG A 62 16.70 3.55 -7.37
CA ARG A 62 17.51 4.21 -8.40
C ARG A 62 19.01 4.08 -8.14
#